data_AF-A0A8X7TPH8-F1
#
_entry.id   AF-A0A8X7TPH8-F1
#
_cell.length_a   1.000
_cell.length_b   1.000
_cell.length_c   1.000
_cell.angle_alpha   90.00
_cell.angle_beta   90.00
_cell.angle_gamma   90.00
#
_symmetry.space_group_name_H-M   'P 1'
#
loop_
_entity.id
_entity.type
_entity.pdbx_description
1 polymer ?
#
loop_
_entity_poly.entity_id
_entity_poly.type
_entity_poly.pdbx_seq_one_letter_code
_entity_poly.pdbx_strand_id
1 'polypeptide(L)'
;MSVLEATFAFFFVMAGGGKHTLTPKAIIHQKFGANAIYTVEELPDFSVVSNVCKKKKDSEQSAAELALDKLGFRPQNDDLTVDEAWDDLVGRIKYIFSDEFLSADHPLGAHLRAALRRNGDCCGSVPVSVIATFDSKINSRCKIINPSVESDPFLVVSCVMEAAAKLRDFIVASPHEASLRRKNPYPPAVVEALATQVSDSVDSRKVKAVYIPCKGEEIVELDSVD
;
A
#
# COMPACT_ATOMS: atom_id res chain seq x y z
N MET A 1 12.04 -32.29 17.56
CA MET A 1 11.85 -31.63 16.25
C MET A 1 10.69 -30.67 16.44
N SER A 2 11.02 -29.41 16.73
CA SER A 2 10.12 -28.34 17.14
C SER A 2 9.59 -27.62 15.91
N VAL A 3 8.29 -27.67 15.67
CA VAL A 3 7.62 -26.89 14.62
C VAL A 3 6.85 -25.77 15.32
N LEU A 4 7.17 -24.55 14.90
CA LEU A 4 6.75 -23.27 15.45
C LEU A 4 5.25 -23.05 15.18
N GLU A 5 4.45 -22.86 16.24
CA GLU A 5 3.09 -22.33 16.12
C GLU A 5 3.14 -20.90 15.58
N ALA A 6 2.42 -20.63 14.51
CA ALA A 6 2.21 -19.28 13.99
C ALA A 6 0.77 -18.84 14.28
N THR A 7 0.60 -18.14 15.39
CA THR A 7 -0.60 -17.39 15.74
C THR A 7 -0.83 -16.28 14.70
N PHE A 8 -1.95 -16.31 13.98
CA PHE A 8 -2.36 -15.24 13.06
C PHE A 8 -3.47 -14.40 13.70
N ALA A 9 -3.13 -13.22 14.19
CA ALA A 9 -4.07 -12.16 14.52
C ALA A 9 -4.49 -11.44 13.22
N PHE A 10 -5.78 -11.44 12.90
CA PHE A 10 -6.32 -10.68 11.76
C PHE A 10 -6.75 -9.28 12.22
N PHE A 11 -6.01 -8.25 11.81
CA PHE A 11 -6.50 -6.87 11.75
C PHE A 11 -7.02 -6.59 10.33
N PHE A 12 -8.29 -6.19 10.19
CA PHE A 12 -8.87 -5.70 8.94
C PHE A 12 -9.19 -4.21 9.06
N VAL A 13 -8.50 -3.38 8.29
CA VAL A 13 -8.93 -1.99 7.99
C VAL A 13 -9.66 -2.03 6.66
N MET A 14 -10.94 -1.65 6.66
CA MET A 14 -11.76 -1.45 5.47
C MET A 14 -11.76 0.04 5.11
N ALA A 15 -11.27 0.40 3.92
CA ALA A 15 -11.52 1.72 3.32
C ALA A 15 -12.32 1.52 2.03
N GLY A 16 -13.58 1.95 2.05
CA GLY A 16 -14.50 1.84 0.92
C GLY A 16 -14.37 3.00 -0.07
N GLY A 17 -14.80 2.74 -1.32
CA GLY A 17 -15.13 3.76 -2.30
C GLY A 17 -15.02 3.31 -3.75
N GLY A 18 -16.04 2.64 -4.30
CA GLY A 18 -16.20 2.46 -5.75
C GLY A 18 -16.66 1.08 -6.25
N LYS A 19 -17.98 0.81 -6.15
CA LYS A 19 -18.80 -0.13 -6.95
C LYS A 19 -18.14 -1.42 -7.49
N HIS A 20 -17.84 -2.34 -6.58
CA HIS A 20 -18.19 -3.76 -6.65
C HIS A 20 -17.93 -4.31 -5.26
N THR A 21 -18.99 -4.63 -4.50
CA THR A 21 -18.85 -5.14 -3.13
C THR A 21 -18.33 -6.58 -3.22
N LEU A 22 -17.01 -6.73 -3.33
CA LEU A 22 -16.37 -8.03 -3.24
C LEU A 22 -16.71 -8.59 -1.86
N THR A 23 -17.37 -9.74 -1.86
CA THR A 23 -17.72 -10.43 -0.61
C THR A 23 -16.45 -10.67 0.21
N PRO A 24 -16.50 -10.67 1.55
CA PRO A 24 -15.35 -10.97 2.39
C PRO A 24 -14.61 -12.24 1.93
N LYS A 25 -15.38 -13.26 1.49
CA LYS A 25 -14.88 -14.49 0.86
C LYS A 25 -14.07 -14.26 -0.43
N ALA A 26 -14.50 -13.36 -1.30
CA ALA A 26 -13.80 -13.02 -2.54
C ALA A 26 -12.47 -12.29 -2.26
N ILE A 27 -12.42 -11.45 -1.23
CA ILE A 27 -11.20 -10.73 -0.82
C ILE A 27 -10.18 -11.70 -0.22
N ILE A 28 -10.65 -12.66 0.61
CA ILE A 28 -9.80 -13.71 1.19
C ILE A 28 -9.22 -14.61 0.09
N HIS A 29 -10.07 -15.07 -0.84
CA HIS A 29 -9.63 -15.89 -1.97
C HIS A 29 -8.67 -15.13 -2.91
N GLN A 30 -8.86 -13.82 -3.08
CA GLN A 30 -7.99 -12.99 -3.93
C GLN A 30 -6.60 -12.76 -3.31
N LYS A 31 -6.50 -12.63 -1.97
CA LYS A 31 -5.23 -12.38 -1.27
C LYS A 31 -4.48 -13.64 -0.85
N PHE A 32 -5.18 -14.75 -0.62
CA PHE A 32 -4.62 -15.97 -0.03
C PHE A 32 -4.94 -17.23 -0.82
N GLY A 33 -5.57 -17.11 -2.00
CA GLY A 33 -6.15 -18.23 -2.76
C GLY A 33 -5.20 -19.34 -3.18
N ALA A 34 -3.88 -19.09 -3.21
CA ALA A 34 -2.90 -20.12 -3.52
C ALA A 34 -2.69 -21.13 -2.37
N ASN A 35 -3.02 -20.77 -1.11
CA ASN A 35 -2.79 -21.59 0.09
C ASN A 35 -4.01 -21.68 1.03
N ALA A 36 -5.20 -21.24 0.60
CA ALA A 36 -6.40 -21.27 1.44
C ALA A 36 -7.07 -22.65 1.40
N ILE A 37 -6.78 -23.50 2.38
CA ILE A 37 -7.60 -24.68 2.70
C ILE A 37 -8.79 -24.19 3.52
N TYR A 38 -10.01 -24.36 3.00
CA TYR A 38 -11.23 -24.07 3.76
C TYR A 38 -11.56 -25.26 4.64
N THR A 39 -10.97 -25.31 5.83
CA THR A 39 -11.44 -26.21 6.89
C THR A 39 -12.46 -25.43 7.72
N VAL A 40 -13.67 -25.96 7.86
CA VAL A 40 -14.61 -25.49 8.89
C VAL A 40 -14.08 -26.05 10.20
N GLU A 41 -13.06 -25.41 10.77
CA GLU A 41 -12.57 -25.71 12.10
C GLU A 41 -13.41 -24.93 13.10
N GLU A 42 -13.96 -25.66 14.07
CA GLU A 42 -14.52 -25.09 15.28
C GLU A 42 -13.47 -24.19 15.93
N LEU A 43 -13.87 -22.97 16.32
CA LEU A 43 -12.97 -22.06 17.04
C LEU A 43 -12.48 -22.79 18.30
N PRO A 44 -11.18 -22.66 18.65
CA PRO A 44 -10.54 -23.51 19.65
C PRO A 44 -11.17 -23.47 21.05
N ASP A 45 -11.96 -22.44 21.38
CA ASP A 45 -12.51 -22.24 22.73
C ASP A 45 -14.06 -22.18 22.82
N PHE A 46 -14.80 -22.01 21.72
CA PHE A 46 -16.28 -21.98 21.76
C PHE A 46 -16.93 -22.10 20.37
N SER A 47 -18.13 -22.67 20.33
CA SER A 47 -18.95 -22.71 19.12
C SER A 47 -19.93 -21.52 19.05
N VAL A 48 -20.18 -21.06 17.82
CA VAL A 48 -21.15 -20.01 17.51
C VAL A 48 -22.09 -20.52 16.44
N VAL A 49 -23.38 -20.54 16.77
CA VAL A 49 -24.46 -20.94 15.86
C VAL A 49 -25.27 -19.70 15.54
N SER A 50 -25.42 -19.36 14.26
CA SER A 50 -26.30 -18.27 13.84
C SER A 50 -27.76 -18.62 14.11
N ASN A 51 -28.61 -17.61 14.19
CA ASN A 51 -30.05 -17.83 14.13
C ASN A 51 -30.48 -18.35 12.74
N VAL A 52 -31.75 -18.78 12.63
CA VAL A 52 -32.31 -19.27 11.36
C VAL A 52 -32.40 -18.11 10.37
N CYS A 53 -31.52 -18.11 9.36
CA CYS A 53 -31.56 -17.14 8.26
C CYS A 53 -32.17 -17.75 7.00
N LYS A 54 -32.90 -16.94 6.21
CA LYS A 54 -33.50 -17.37 4.94
C LYS A 54 -32.49 -17.56 3.81
N LYS A 55 -31.28 -16.98 3.94
CA LYS A 55 -30.20 -17.07 2.95
C LYS A 55 -28.92 -17.55 3.62
N LYS A 56 -28.23 -18.48 2.95
CA LYS A 56 -26.96 -19.05 3.40
C LYS A 56 -25.87 -17.99 3.67
N LYS A 57 -25.81 -16.95 2.83
CA LYS A 57 -24.84 -15.85 2.98
C LYS A 57 -25.08 -15.03 4.26
N ASP A 58 -26.34 -14.87 4.65
CA ASP A 58 -26.73 -14.08 5.82
C ASP A 58 -26.45 -14.88 7.11
N SER A 59 -26.62 -16.21 7.10
CA SER A 59 -26.23 -17.08 8.22
C SER A 59 -24.72 -17.12 8.42
N GLU A 60 -23.93 -17.19 7.34
CA GLU A 60 -22.47 -17.15 7.40
C GLU A 60 -21.97 -15.82 8.00
N GLN A 61 -22.59 -14.70 7.60
CA GLN A 61 -22.25 -13.39 8.13
C GLN A 61 -22.68 -13.23 9.59
N SER A 62 -23.87 -13.72 9.96
CA SER A 62 -24.34 -13.68 11.35
C SER A 62 -23.48 -14.52 12.29
N ALA A 63 -23.04 -15.70 11.86
CA ALA A 63 -22.13 -16.54 12.65
C ALA A 63 -20.78 -15.85 12.88
N ALA A 64 -20.24 -15.17 11.86
CA ALA A 64 -19.01 -14.41 11.99
C ALA A 64 -19.15 -13.20 12.94
N GLU A 65 -20.25 -12.46 12.88
CA GLU A 65 -20.52 -11.32 13.76
C GLU A 65 -20.67 -11.75 15.22
N LEU A 66 -21.40 -12.84 15.49
CA LEU A 66 -21.53 -13.41 16.84
C LEU A 66 -20.21 -13.95 17.40
N ALA A 67 -19.33 -14.48 16.54
CA ALA A 67 -18.00 -14.93 16.96
C ALA A 67 -17.11 -13.74 17.35
N LEU A 68 -17.17 -12.66 16.59
CA LEU A 68 -16.47 -11.41 16.88
C LEU A 68 -16.96 -10.80 18.20
N ASP A 69 -18.28 -10.71 18.41
CA ASP A 69 -18.87 -10.24 19.67
C ASP A 69 -18.44 -11.08 20.88
N LYS A 70 -18.42 -12.42 20.76
CA LYS A 70 -17.99 -13.32 21.86
C LYS A 70 -16.49 -13.22 22.17
N LEU A 71 -15.66 -12.91 21.18
CA LEU A 71 -14.23 -12.67 21.37
C LEU A 71 -13.93 -11.28 21.94
N GLY A 72 -14.95 -10.43 22.12
CA GLY A 72 -14.78 -9.04 22.53
C GLY A 72 -14.23 -8.14 21.42
N PHE A 73 -14.06 -8.67 20.21
CA PHE A 73 -13.75 -7.88 19.01
C PHE A 73 -15.05 -7.38 18.42
N ARG A 74 -15.61 -6.31 18.97
CA ARG A 74 -16.52 -5.52 18.14
C ARG A 74 -15.68 -5.05 16.94
N PRO A 75 -16.11 -5.18 15.68
CA PRO A 75 -15.61 -4.30 14.63
C PRO A 75 -16.09 -2.90 15.01
N GLN A 76 -15.45 -2.32 16.03
CA GLN A 76 -15.27 -0.90 16.08
C GLN A 76 -14.64 -0.60 14.72
N ASN A 77 -15.25 0.34 14.00
CA ASN A 77 -14.39 1.24 13.27
C ASN A 77 -13.43 1.73 14.35
N ASP A 78 -12.24 1.13 14.44
CA ASP A 78 -11.12 1.79 15.07
C ASP A 78 -11.00 3.05 14.22
N ASP A 79 -11.71 4.10 14.63
CA ASP A 79 -11.62 5.42 14.05
C ASP A 79 -10.20 5.83 14.40
N LEU A 80 -9.29 5.38 13.54
CA LEU A 80 -7.87 5.63 13.64
C LEU A 80 -7.77 7.12 13.83
N THR A 81 -7.27 7.53 14.98
CA THR A 81 -7.22 8.95 15.29
C THR A 81 -6.32 9.63 14.28
N VAL A 82 -6.49 10.93 14.09
CA VAL A 82 -5.64 11.69 13.15
C VAL A 82 -4.16 11.53 13.52
N ASP A 83 -3.84 11.47 14.81
CA ASP A 83 -2.47 11.29 15.30
C ASP A 83 -1.93 9.88 15.00
N GLU A 84 -2.71 8.83 15.24
CA GLU A 84 -2.33 7.46 14.85
C GLU A 84 -2.17 7.34 13.33
N ALA A 85 -3.01 8.03 12.54
CA ALA A 85 -2.87 8.06 11.09
C ALA A 85 -1.55 8.72 10.65
N TRP A 86 -1.14 9.78 11.33
CA TRP A 86 0.16 10.42 11.11
C TRP A 86 1.32 9.49 11.47
N ASP A 87 1.25 8.82 12.61
CA ASP A 87 2.30 7.90 13.07
C ASP A 87 2.42 6.69 12.14
N ASP A 88 1.30 6.12 11.70
CA ASP A 88 1.26 5.05 10.70
C ASP A 88 1.83 5.53 9.35
N LEU A 89 1.52 6.76 8.93
CA LEU A 89 2.02 7.34 7.69
C LEU A 89 3.55 7.49 7.75
N VAL A 90 4.07 8.04 8.85
CA VAL A 90 5.51 8.18 9.10
C VAL A 90 6.19 6.81 9.12
N GLY A 91 5.63 5.85 9.87
CA GLY A 91 6.14 4.48 9.95
C GLY A 91 6.16 3.79 8.59
N ARG A 92 5.10 3.98 7.79
CA ARG A 92 5.01 3.40 6.44
C ARG A 92 6.06 3.98 5.50
N ILE A 93 6.24 5.29 5.50
CA ILE A 93 7.29 5.94 4.69
C ILE A 93 8.67 5.43 5.11
N LYS A 94 8.95 5.35 6.42
CA LYS A 94 10.21 4.79 6.92
C LYS A 94 10.44 3.36 6.44
N TYR A 95 9.42 2.52 6.48
CA TYR A 95 9.49 1.14 6.00
C TYR A 95 9.73 1.05 4.48
N ILE A 96 9.07 1.90 3.68
CA ILE A 96 9.28 1.93 2.22
C ILE A 96 10.76 2.19 1.87
N PHE A 97 11.46 3.02 2.63
CA PHE A 97 12.89 3.31 2.43
C PHE A 97 13.84 2.40 3.22
N SER A 98 13.35 1.31 3.79
CA SER A 98 14.18 0.32 4.52
C SER A 98 14.91 -0.62 3.56
N ASP A 99 15.97 -1.27 4.07
CA ASP A 99 16.73 -2.27 3.32
C ASP A 99 15.86 -3.46 2.87
N GLU A 100 14.95 -3.91 3.74
CA GLU A 100 14.05 -5.04 3.50
C GLU A 100 13.06 -4.77 2.36
N PHE A 101 12.54 -3.53 2.29
CA PHE A 101 11.54 -3.16 1.30
C PHE A 101 12.11 -3.04 -0.11
N LEU A 102 13.40 -2.76 -0.25
CA LEU A 102 14.05 -2.62 -1.56
C LEU A 102 13.96 -3.92 -2.38
N SER A 103 13.99 -5.08 -1.71
CA SER A 103 13.81 -6.41 -2.30
C SER A 103 12.37 -6.89 -2.37
N ALA A 104 11.38 -6.11 -1.93
CA ALA A 104 9.99 -6.55 -1.90
C ALA A 104 9.39 -6.71 -3.31
N ASP A 105 8.54 -7.72 -3.47
CA ASP A 105 7.68 -7.93 -4.66
C ASP A 105 6.51 -6.93 -4.75
N HIS A 106 6.71 -5.72 -4.21
CA HIS A 106 5.77 -4.63 -4.28
C HIS A 106 6.13 -3.72 -5.46
N PRO A 107 5.15 -3.13 -6.18
CA PRO A 107 5.44 -2.19 -7.28
C PRO A 107 6.41 -1.07 -6.90
N LEU A 108 6.28 -0.52 -5.69
CA LEU A 108 7.23 0.47 -5.16
C LEU A 108 8.66 -0.05 -5.01
N GLY A 109 8.87 -1.34 -4.73
CA GLY A 109 10.21 -1.93 -4.69
C GLY A 109 10.90 -1.83 -6.05
N ALA A 110 10.16 -2.05 -7.14
CA ALA A 110 10.67 -1.83 -8.50
C ALA A 110 10.96 -0.35 -8.78
N HIS A 111 10.11 0.57 -8.34
CA HIS A 111 10.34 2.00 -8.48
C HIS A 111 11.56 2.50 -7.68
N LEU A 112 11.78 1.99 -6.47
CA LEU A 112 12.97 2.29 -5.66
C LEU A 112 14.24 1.82 -6.36
N ARG A 113 14.24 0.59 -6.89
CA ARG A 113 15.35 0.03 -7.66
C ARG A 113 15.61 0.82 -8.95
N ALA A 114 14.56 1.27 -9.63
CA ALA A 114 14.70 2.14 -10.80
C ALA A 114 15.25 3.52 -10.42
N ALA A 115 14.84 4.09 -9.28
CA ALA A 115 15.35 5.38 -8.81
C ALA A 115 16.87 5.35 -8.53
N LEU A 116 17.41 4.22 -8.05
CA LEU A 116 18.85 4.03 -7.87
C LEU A 116 19.66 4.02 -9.19
N ARG A 117 18.98 3.90 -10.34
CA ARG A 117 19.61 3.95 -11.67
C ARG A 117 19.50 5.32 -12.34
N ARG A 118 18.86 6.30 -11.69
CA ARG A 118 18.72 7.65 -12.25
C ARG A 118 20.06 8.37 -12.23
N ASN A 119 20.30 9.20 -13.24
CA ASN A 119 21.55 9.92 -13.39
C ASN A 119 21.64 11.15 -12.45
N GLY A 120 22.87 11.47 -12.03
CA GLY A 120 23.19 12.68 -11.27
C GLY A 120 22.43 12.80 -9.95
N ASP A 121 21.97 14.02 -9.65
CA ASP A 121 21.32 14.36 -8.37
C ASP A 121 19.96 13.67 -8.15
N CYS A 122 19.41 13.08 -9.21
CA CYS A 122 18.17 12.31 -9.17
C CYS A 122 18.37 10.87 -8.66
N CYS A 123 19.61 10.40 -8.50
CA CYS A 123 19.91 9.06 -8.04
C CYS A 123 19.32 8.79 -6.65
N GLY A 124 18.55 7.71 -6.52
CA GLY A 124 17.88 7.31 -5.29
C GLY A 124 16.67 8.16 -4.90
N SER A 125 16.36 9.21 -5.66
CA SER A 125 15.20 10.07 -5.43
C SER A 125 13.95 9.49 -6.09
N VAL A 126 12.91 9.24 -5.30
CA VAL A 126 11.61 8.74 -5.75
C VAL A 126 10.58 9.89 -5.72
N PRO A 127 9.86 10.18 -6.81
CA PRO A 127 8.78 11.15 -6.79
C PRO A 127 7.67 10.75 -5.80
N VAL A 128 7.15 11.71 -5.05
CA VAL A 128 6.08 11.49 -4.07
C VAL A 128 4.80 11.01 -4.75
N SER A 129 4.54 11.43 -5.98
CA SER A 129 3.41 10.93 -6.78
C SER A 129 3.44 9.41 -6.93
N VAL A 130 4.63 8.81 -7.12
CA VAL A 130 4.79 7.35 -7.21
C VAL A 130 4.45 6.69 -5.87
N ILE A 131 4.94 7.24 -4.75
CA ILE A 131 4.65 6.73 -3.40
C ILE A 131 3.15 6.78 -3.12
N ALA A 132 2.53 7.92 -3.43
CA ALA A 132 1.09 8.12 -3.29
C ALA A 132 0.28 7.18 -4.18
N THR A 133 0.67 6.93 -5.44
CA THR A 133 -0.13 6.09 -6.34
C THR A 133 -0.05 4.61 -5.99
N PHE A 134 1.12 4.09 -5.63
CA PHE A 134 1.34 2.65 -5.53
C PHE A 134 1.20 2.09 -4.11
N ASP A 135 1.07 2.92 -3.08
CA ASP A 135 0.85 2.47 -1.71
C ASP A 135 -0.55 2.83 -1.21
N SER A 136 -1.41 1.82 -1.12
CA SER A 136 -2.78 2.01 -0.65
C SER A 136 -2.87 2.37 0.83
N LYS A 137 -1.87 2.00 1.65
CA LYS A 137 -1.82 2.39 3.07
C LYS A 137 -1.51 3.88 3.20
N ILE A 138 -0.61 4.42 2.38
CA ILE A 138 -0.37 5.88 2.33
C ILE A 138 -1.68 6.61 2.04
N ASN A 139 -2.41 6.22 0.99
CA ASN A 139 -3.68 6.88 0.64
C ASN A 139 -4.72 6.78 1.75
N SER A 140 -4.90 5.61 2.36
CA SER A 140 -5.92 5.44 3.39
C SER A 140 -5.62 6.29 4.63
N ARG A 141 -4.34 6.44 5.00
CA ARG A 141 -3.94 7.35 6.10
C ARG A 141 -4.13 8.81 5.72
N CYS A 142 -3.74 9.22 4.51
CA CYS A 142 -3.96 10.59 4.05
C CYS A 142 -5.45 10.98 4.01
N LYS A 143 -6.35 10.04 3.70
CA LYS A 143 -7.81 10.27 3.78
C LYS A 143 -8.32 10.53 5.20
N ILE A 144 -7.76 9.83 6.19
CA ILE A 144 -8.12 10.01 7.60
C ILE A 144 -7.56 11.35 8.12
N ILE A 145 -6.32 11.68 7.74
CA ILE A 145 -5.65 12.94 8.09
C ILE A 145 -6.36 14.15 7.47
N ASN A 146 -6.69 14.06 6.19
CA ASN A 146 -7.31 15.14 5.43
C ASN A 146 -8.30 14.57 4.41
N PRO A 147 -9.61 14.53 4.73
CA PRO A 147 -10.63 14.01 3.82
C PRO A 147 -10.72 14.75 2.47
N SER A 148 -10.23 16.00 2.39
CA SER A 148 -10.23 16.77 1.13
C SER A 148 -9.36 16.16 0.03
N VAL A 149 -8.47 15.19 0.35
CA VAL A 149 -7.67 14.45 -0.63
C VAL A 149 -8.51 13.71 -1.67
N GLU A 150 -9.79 13.42 -1.37
CA GLU A 150 -10.69 12.77 -2.32
C GLU A 150 -11.12 13.71 -3.45
N SER A 151 -11.19 15.02 -3.17
CA SER A 151 -11.50 16.04 -4.16
C SER A 151 -10.25 16.59 -4.83
N ASP A 152 -9.14 16.62 -4.09
CA ASP A 152 -7.84 17.10 -4.58
C ASP A 152 -6.71 16.10 -4.25
N PRO A 153 -6.34 15.22 -5.21
CA PRO A 153 -5.27 14.25 -5.03
C PRO A 153 -3.89 14.86 -4.76
N PHE A 154 -3.66 16.14 -5.08
CA PHE A 154 -2.39 16.81 -4.80
C PHE A 154 -2.15 17.01 -3.30
N LEU A 155 -3.21 17.00 -2.49
CA LEU A 155 -3.08 17.08 -1.03
C LEU A 155 -2.39 15.85 -0.42
N VAL A 156 -2.42 14.70 -1.11
CA VAL A 156 -1.66 13.51 -0.69
C VAL A 156 -0.16 13.78 -0.72
N VAL A 157 0.33 14.55 -1.72
CA VAL A 157 1.74 14.93 -1.81
C VAL A 157 2.15 15.75 -0.59
N SER A 158 1.31 16.71 -0.19
CA SER A 158 1.57 17.55 0.98
C SER A 158 1.64 16.72 2.27
N CYS A 159 0.69 15.79 2.48
CA CYS A 159 0.70 14.90 3.64
C CYS A 159 1.97 14.04 3.70
N VAL A 160 2.37 13.45 2.57
CA VAL A 160 3.58 12.61 2.50
C VAL A 160 4.84 13.43 2.76
N MET A 161 4.93 14.66 2.22
CA MET A 161 6.06 15.55 2.45
C MET A 161 6.17 15.99 3.91
N GLU A 162 5.03 16.28 4.55
CA GLU A 162 4.97 16.64 5.97
C GLU A 162 5.39 15.45 6.86
N ALA A 163 4.90 14.24 6.57
CA ALA A 163 5.32 13.03 7.29
C ALA A 163 6.81 12.74 7.08
N ALA A 164 7.33 12.89 5.85
CA ALA A 164 8.75 12.73 5.57
C ALA A 164 9.63 13.78 6.29
N ALA A 165 9.11 14.99 6.50
CA ALA A 165 9.80 16.04 7.25
C ALA A 165 9.99 15.71 8.75
N LYS A 166 9.23 14.74 9.28
CA LYS A 166 9.43 14.15 10.62
C LYS A 166 10.56 13.11 10.65
N LEU A 167 11.05 12.64 9.49
CA LEU A 167 12.06 11.59 9.33
C LEU A 167 13.43 12.13 8.87
N ARG A 168 13.85 13.31 9.33
CA ARG A 168 15.07 14.01 8.84
C ARG A 168 16.38 13.24 9.03
N ASP A 169 16.39 12.24 9.92
CA ASP A 169 17.54 11.37 10.15
C ASP A 169 17.61 10.20 9.19
N PHE A 170 16.52 9.91 8.48
CA PHE A 170 16.40 8.76 7.60
C PHE A 170 16.12 9.14 6.14
N ILE A 171 15.41 10.25 5.91
CA ILE A 171 14.92 10.70 4.61
C ILE A 171 15.36 12.14 4.36
N VAL A 172 15.75 12.40 3.12
CA VAL A 172 15.92 13.75 2.58
C VAL A 172 14.76 14.02 1.65
N ALA A 173 13.96 15.02 1.98
CA ALA A 173 12.86 15.50 1.13
C ALA A 173 13.35 16.66 0.27
N SER A 174 13.00 16.65 -1.02
CA SER A 174 13.21 17.76 -1.96
C SER A 174 11.86 18.43 -2.23
N PRO A 175 11.57 19.58 -1.61
CA PRO A 175 10.28 20.25 -1.76
C PRO A 175 9.96 20.66 -3.20
N HIS A 176 10.95 21.18 -3.92
CA HIS A 176 10.76 21.67 -5.30
C HIS A 176 10.46 20.55 -6.30
N GLU A 177 11.06 19.38 -6.10
CA GLU A 177 10.88 18.22 -6.99
C GLU A 177 9.77 17.29 -6.50
N ALA A 178 9.17 17.58 -5.34
CA ALA A 178 8.26 16.69 -4.62
C ALA A 178 8.81 15.26 -4.60
N SER A 179 10.05 15.09 -4.15
CA SER A 179 10.76 13.80 -4.18
C SER A 179 11.35 13.45 -2.82
N LEU A 180 11.44 12.15 -2.53
CA LEU A 180 12.02 11.61 -1.30
C LEU A 180 13.20 10.71 -1.66
N ARG A 181 14.30 10.83 -0.92
CA ARG A 181 15.46 9.93 -1.01
C ARG A 181 15.90 9.49 0.38
N ARG A 182 16.49 8.29 0.47
CA ARG A 182 17.13 7.87 1.72
C ARG A 182 18.33 8.77 2.02
N LYS A 183 18.52 9.15 3.28
CA LYS A 183 19.64 9.99 3.73
C LYS A 183 20.97 9.25 3.63
N ASN A 184 20.97 8.00 4.10
CA ASN A 184 22.13 7.12 4.01
C ASN A 184 21.97 6.18 2.82
N PRO A 185 23.04 5.88 2.06
CA PRO A 185 22.99 4.90 0.99
C PRO A 185 22.56 3.51 1.49
N TYR A 186 21.98 2.70 0.59
CA TYR A 186 21.77 1.28 0.87
C TYR A 186 23.11 0.57 1.06
N PRO A 187 23.20 -0.42 1.97
CA PRO A 187 24.40 -1.23 2.13
C PRO A 187 24.82 -1.88 0.79
N PRO A 188 26.12 -1.89 0.45
CA PRO A 188 26.60 -2.44 -0.83
C PRO A 188 26.10 -3.86 -1.10
N ALA A 189 26.10 -4.72 -0.07
CA ALA A 189 25.61 -6.10 -0.18
C ALA A 189 24.14 -6.19 -0.66
N VAL A 190 23.28 -5.26 -0.24
CA VAL A 190 21.88 -5.21 -0.68
C VAL A 190 21.80 -4.82 -2.15
N VAL A 191 22.59 -3.83 -2.57
CA VAL A 191 22.60 -3.34 -3.96
C VAL A 191 23.17 -4.39 -4.92
N GLU A 192 24.24 -5.09 -4.53
CA GLU A 192 24.87 -6.16 -5.32
C GLU A 192 23.94 -7.36 -5.51
N ALA A 193 23.22 -7.78 -4.46
CA ALA A 193 22.23 -8.85 -4.56
C ALA A 193 21.13 -8.53 -5.59
N LEU A 194 20.74 -7.26 -5.68
CA LEU A 194 19.72 -6.80 -6.63
C LEU A 194 20.22 -6.75 -8.06
N ALA A 195 21.50 -6.43 -8.29
CA ALA A 195 22.09 -6.40 -9.63
C ALA A 195 22.03 -7.77 -10.34
N THR A 196 22.03 -8.86 -9.56
CA THR A 196 21.96 -10.23 -10.09
C THR A 196 20.57 -10.61 -10.62
N GLN A 197 19.51 -9.91 -10.19
CA GLN A 197 18.11 -10.22 -10.57
C GLN A 197 17.62 -9.45 -11.80
N VAL A 198 18.48 -8.69 -12.46
CA VAL A 198 18.06 -7.72 -13.46
C VAL A 198 18.09 -8.34 -14.86
N SER A 199 16.91 -8.59 -15.42
CA SER A 199 16.74 -8.88 -16.84
C SER A 199 16.64 -7.57 -17.63
N ASP A 200 17.75 -6.86 -17.82
CA ASP A 200 17.76 -5.64 -18.61
C ASP A 200 17.76 -5.98 -20.12
N SER A 201 16.71 -5.55 -20.81
CA SER A 201 16.85 -5.16 -22.22
C SER A 201 17.39 -3.74 -22.19
N VAL A 202 18.60 -3.56 -22.72
CA VAL A 202 19.28 -2.25 -22.81
C VAL A 202 18.68 -1.37 -23.92
N ASP A 203 17.71 -1.90 -24.66
CA ASP A 203 17.09 -1.20 -25.78
C ASP A 203 16.09 -0.17 -25.29
N SER A 204 16.17 1.03 -25.88
CA SER A 204 15.18 2.09 -25.69
C SER A 204 13.78 1.58 -26.06
N ARG A 205 12.82 1.68 -25.12
CA ARG A 205 11.43 1.28 -25.36
C ARG A 205 10.60 2.52 -25.62
N LYS A 206 10.00 2.61 -26.81
CA LYS A 206 9.10 3.71 -27.15
C LYS A 206 7.67 3.37 -26.73
N VAL A 207 7.08 4.23 -25.89
CA VAL A 207 5.68 4.11 -25.47
C VAL A 207 4.88 5.24 -26.10
N LYS A 208 3.84 4.91 -26.86
CA LYS A 208 2.92 5.91 -27.41
C LYS A 208 2.04 6.47 -26.29
N ALA A 209 1.98 7.79 -26.22
CA ALA A 209 1.18 8.54 -25.27
C ALA A 209 0.30 9.56 -26.01
N VAL A 210 -0.53 10.27 -25.27
CA VAL A 210 -1.40 11.32 -25.80
C VAL A 210 -1.11 12.60 -25.03
N TYR A 211 -0.77 13.67 -25.73
CA TYR A 211 -0.60 15.00 -25.17
C TYR A 211 -1.95 15.73 -25.16
N ILE A 212 -2.42 16.09 -23.97
CA ILE A 212 -3.67 16.82 -23.78
C ILE A 212 -3.30 18.26 -23.41
N PRO A 213 -3.51 19.25 -24.30
CA PRO A 213 -3.19 20.63 -24.03
C PRO A 213 -4.13 21.24 -22.98
N CYS A 214 -3.64 22.25 -22.27
CA CYS A 214 -4.42 22.94 -21.24
C CYS A 214 -5.51 23.86 -21.83
N LYS A 215 -5.26 24.45 -23.01
CA LYS A 215 -6.22 25.33 -23.68
C LYS A 215 -7.16 24.50 -24.56
N GLY A 216 -8.47 24.72 -24.42
CA GLY A 216 -9.50 23.98 -25.18
C GLY A 216 -9.53 24.25 -26.69
N GLU A 217 -8.72 25.18 -27.18
CA GLU A 217 -8.58 25.50 -28.61
C GLU A 217 -7.47 24.69 -29.30
N GLU A 218 -6.56 24.08 -28.52
CA GLU A 218 -5.45 23.28 -29.04
C GLU A 218 -5.88 21.83 -29.28
N ILE A 219 -5.32 21.21 -30.31
CA ILE A 219 -5.66 19.84 -30.72
C ILE A 219 -4.90 18.84 -29.85
N VAL A 220 -5.56 17.73 -29.50
CA VAL A 220 -4.92 16.60 -28.81
C VAL A 220 -3.98 15.88 -29.78
N GLU A 221 -2.72 15.70 -29.37
CA GLU A 221 -1.66 15.16 -30.23
C GLU A 221 -1.16 13.79 -29.74
N LEU A 222 -0.66 12.98 -30.68
CA LEU A 222 0.02 11.74 -30.35
C LEU A 222 1.45 12.08 -29.92
N ASP A 223 1.84 11.60 -28.76
CA ASP A 223 3.19 11.78 -28.20
C ASP A 223 3.89 10.43 -28.07
N SER A 224 5.21 10.46 -27.88
CA SER A 224 6.02 9.26 -27.61
C SER A 224 6.94 9.53 -26.43
N VAL A 225 6.84 8.68 -25.41
CA VAL A 225 7.73 8.69 -24.25
C VAL A 225 8.82 7.65 -24.50
N ASP A 226 10.06 8.13 -24.54
CA ASP A 226 11.28 7.33 -24.67
C ASP A 226 11.88 6.99 -23.29
#